data_AF-Q572E2-F1
#
_entry.id   AF-Q572E2-F1
#
_cell.length_a   1.000
_cell.length_b   1.000
_cell.length_c   1.000
_cell.angle_alpha   90.00
_cell.angle_beta   90.00
_cell.angle_gamma   90.00
#
_symmetry.space_group_name_H-M   'P 1'
#
loop_
_entity.id
_entity.type
_entity.pdbx_description
1 polymer ?
#
loop_
_entity_poly.entity_id
_entity_poly.type
_entity_poly.pdbx_seq_one_letter_code
_entity_poly.pdbx_strand_id
1 'polypeptide(L)'
;MSSLTRFEMYAGKRNAGERGDTSFDHKTGAAAVVRNMKMVLESKQRHPWHLVVVDRSFSLVLLAIELLSMGVYVVGTIMSDRLGFDIQVREHRKTRHVAIQRGSFLFSRSTAVLSMVAFHWWDCKPVNYLCTGSAMTISSIQRNVKRVDPMSGRRQ
;
A
#
# COMPACT_ATOMS: atom_id res chain seq x y z
N MET A 1 -20.18 6.56 -15.79
CA MET A 1 -19.25 5.45 -16.10
C MET A 1 -18.91 4.72 -14.82
N SER A 2 -19.51 3.55 -14.57
CA SER A 2 -19.19 2.73 -13.39
C SER A 2 -18.08 1.73 -13.75
N SER A 3 -16.82 2.03 -13.42
CA SER A 3 -15.72 1.07 -13.61
C SER A 3 -15.54 0.18 -12.37
N LEU A 4 -16.56 -0.61 -12.02
CA LEU A 4 -16.37 -1.72 -11.09
C LEU A 4 -15.99 -2.95 -11.90
N THR A 5 -14.74 -3.40 -11.79
CA THR A 5 -14.25 -4.54 -12.60
C THR A 5 -14.60 -5.88 -11.94
N ARG A 6 -14.55 -5.99 -10.61
CA ARG A 6 -14.86 -7.21 -9.86
C ARG A 6 -15.13 -6.88 -8.40
N PHE A 7 -16.08 -7.58 -7.78
CA PHE A 7 -16.30 -7.57 -6.34
C PHE A 7 -16.58 -8.99 -5.86
N GLU A 8 -16.06 -9.36 -4.70
CA GLU A 8 -16.35 -10.61 -4.00
C GLU A 8 -16.73 -10.26 -2.56
N MET A 9 -17.92 -10.68 -2.12
CA MET A 9 -18.40 -10.37 -0.78
C MET A 9 -17.83 -11.36 0.23
N TYR A 10 -17.14 -10.85 1.26
CA TYR A 10 -16.72 -11.67 2.38
C TYR A 10 -17.93 -12.03 3.26
N ALA A 11 -18.29 -13.31 3.30
CA ALA A 11 -19.47 -13.82 4.01
C ALA A 11 -19.17 -14.32 5.45
N GLY A 12 -17.99 -14.00 6.00
CA GLY A 12 -17.55 -14.50 7.30
C GLY A 12 -16.94 -15.92 7.25
N LYS A 13 -16.34 -16.33 8.36
CA LYS A 13 -15.82 -17.70 8.52
C LYS A 13 -16.98 -18.67 8.69
N ARG A 14 -17.26 -19.48 7.67
CA ARG A 14 -18.17 -20.63 7.79
C ARG A 14 -17.38 -21.85 8.27
N ASN A 15 -17.85 -22.51 9.33
CA ASN A 15 -17.30 -23.80 9.77
C ASN A 15 -17.74 -24.85 8.74
N ALA A 16 -16.97 -25.00 7.67
CA ALA A 16 -17.14 -26.14 6.77
C ALA A 16 -16.69 -27.37 7.55
N GLY A 17 -17.64 -28.26 7.87
CA GLY A 17 -17.35 -29.56 8.45
C GLY A 17 -16.32 -30.31 7.60
N GLU A 18 -15.50 -31.08 8.28
CA GLU A 18 -14.41 -31.88 7.73
C GLU A 18 -14.84 -32.61 6.44
N ARG A 19 -14.25 -32.20 5.32
CA ARG A 19 -14.09 -33.08 4.17
C ARG A 19 -12.75 -32.76 3.55
N GLY A 20 -11.83 -33.71 3.69
CA GLY A 20 -10.55 -33.68 3.00
C GLY A 20 -10.79 -33.67 1.49
N ASP A 21 -10.11 -32.79 0.76
CA ASP A 21 -8.94 -33.15 -0.04
C ASP A 21 -8.44 -31.92 -0.83
N THR A 22 -7.13 -31.85 -1.00
CA THR A 22 -6.31 -30.95 -1.84
C THR A 22 -6.22 -29.43 -1.58
N SER A 23 -4.97 -29.02 -1.33
CA SER A 23 -4.22 -27.90 -1.91
C SER A 23 -4.79 -26.46 -1.89
N PHE A 24 -3.95 -25.56 -1.38
CA PHE A 24 -4.14 -24.10 -1.23
C PHE A 24 -5.16 -23.67 -0.17
N ASP A 25 -4.68 -22.93 0.83
CA ASP A 25 -5.52 -22.28 1.84
C ASP A 25 -6.32 -21.13 1.21
N HIS A 26 -7.49 -21.46 0.66
CA HIS A 26 -8.45 -20.51 0.11
C HIS A 26 -9.16 -19.67 1.20
N LYS A 27 -8.86 -19.88 2.48
CA LYS A 27 -9.59 -19.24 3.60
C LYS A 27 -9.00 -17.91 4.03
N THR A 28 -7.82 -17.54 3.54
CA THR A 28 -7.14 -16.32 3.91
C THR A 28 -7.37 -15.20 2.89
N GLY A 29 -7.59 -13.97 3.36
CA GLY A 29 -7.92 -12.82 2.49
C GLY A 29 -6.89 -12.54 1.39
N ALA A 30 -5.60 -12.80 1.63
CA ALA A 30 -4.54 -12.64 0.64
C ALA A 30 -4.71 -13.59 -0.57
N ALA A 31 -5.00 -14.87 -0.32
CA ALA A 31 -5.23 -15.85 -1.38
C ALA A 31 -6.46 -15.50 -2.25
N ALA A 32 -7.51 -14.96 -1.63
CA ALA A 32 -8.67 -14.45 -2.36
C ALA A 32 -8.31 -13.26 -3.27
N VAL A 33 -7.48 -12.33 -2.79
CA VAL A 33 -6.97 -11.21 -3.61
C VAL A 33 -6.20 -11.74 -4.81
N VAL A 34 -5.25 -12.64 -4.60
CA VAL A 34 -4.40 -13.21 -5.67
C VAL A 34 -5.23 -13.88 -6.75
N ARG A 35 -6.16 -14.76 -6.36
CA ARG A 35 -7.08 -15.43 -7.30
C ARG A 35 -7.92 -14.43 -8.08
N ASN A 36 -8.47 -13.43 -7.41
CA ASN A 36 -9.28 -12.40 -8.06
C ASN A 36 -8.46 -11.56 -9.04
N MET A 37 -7.21 -11.25 -8.68
CA MET A 37 -6.30 -10.52 -9.57
C MET A 37 -5.97 -11.34 -10.81
N LYS A 38 -5.64 -12.64 -10.70
CA LYS A 38 -5.40 -13.51 -11.87
C LYS A 38 -6.53 -13.41 -12.90
N MET A 39 -7.76 -13.58 -12.44
CA MET A 39 -8.94 -13.49 -13.30
C MET A 39 -9.12 -12.11 -13.95
N VAL A 40 -8.84 -11.03 -13.20
CA VAL A 40 -8.94 -9.66 -13.73
C VAL A 40 -7.87 -9.40 -14.79
N LEU A 41 -6.66 -9.89 -14.58
CA LEU A 41 -5.51 -9.69 -15.47
C LEU A 41 -5.68 -10.50 -16.76
N GLU A 42 -6.10 -11.77 -16.66
CA GLU A 42 -6.39 -12.63 -17.81
C GLU A 42 -7.45 -12.01 -18.73
N SER A 43 -8.47 -11.36 -18.14
CA SER A 43 -9.53 -10.68 -18.90
C SER A 43 -9.09 -9.37 -19.57
N LYS A 44 -7.92 -8.83 -19.22
CA LYS A 44 -7.45 -7.49 -19.64
C LYS A 44 -6.02 -7.51 -20.16
N GLN A 45 -5.74 -8.32 -21.18
CA GLN A 45 -4.44 -8.40 -21.87
C GLN A 45 -3.93 -7.08 -22.53
N ARG A 46 -4.66 -5.96 -22.42
CA ARG A 46 -4.31 -4.70 -23.09
C ARG A 46 -3.06 -4.02 -22.55
N HIS A 47 -2.68 -4.27 -21.31
CA HIS A 47 -1.52 -3.63 -20.68
C HIS A 47 -0.61 -4.69 -20.02
N PRO A 48 0.71 -4.63 -20.25
CA PRO A 48 1.64 -5.61 -19.68
C PRO A 48 1.92 -5.37 -18.18
N TRP A 49 1.59 -4.19 -17.66
CA TRP A 49 1.90 -3.79 -16.28
C TRP A 49 0.65 -3.28 -15.58
N HIS A 50 0.46 -3.70 -14.34
CA HIS A 50 -0.67 -3.29 -13.52
C HIS A 50 -0.19 -2.76 -12.19
N LEU A 51 -0.78 -1.64 -11.74
CA LEU A 51 -0.56 -1.07 -10.41
C LEU A 51 -1.82 -1.29 -9.58
N VAL A 52 -1.68 -1.88 -8.40
CA VAL A 52 -2.75 -2.04 -7.42
C VAL A 52 -2.44 -1.19 -6.21
N VAL A 53 -3.40 -0.33 -5.86
CA VAL A 53 -3.37 0.42 -4.61
C VAL A 53 -4.13 -0.37 -3.55
N VAL A 54 -3.44 -0.77 -2.48
CA VAL A 54 -4.02 -1.58 -1.41
C VAL A 54 -4.10 -0.79 -0.11
N ASP A 55 -5.15 -1.07 0.67
CA ASP A 55 -5.30 -0.52 2.01
C ASP A 55 -4.49 -1.32 3.05
N ARG A 56 -4.30 -0.72 4.21
CA ARG A 56 -3.54 -1.21 5.37
C ARG A 56 -3.83 -2.64 5.79
N SER A 57 -5.07 -3.09 5.67
CA SER A 57 -5.47 -4.45 6.03
C SER A 57 -4.91 -5.51 5.07
N PHE A 58 -4.59 -5.12 3.83
CA PHE A 58 -4.10 -6.02 2.78
C PHE A 58 -2.61 -5.84 2.49
N SER A 59 -2.00 -4.70 2.84
CA SER A 59 -0.57 -4.45 2.65
C SER A 59 0.30 -5.32 3.56
N LEU A 60 0.52 -6.56 3.15
CA LEU A 60 1.47 -7.50 3.75
C LEU A 60 2.63 -7.69 2.78
N VAL A 61 3.83 -7.83 3.33
CA VAL A 61 5.05 -8.05 2.54
C VAL A 61 4.92 -9.29 1.65
N LEU A 62 4.36 -10.37 2.17
CA LEU A 62 4.13 -11.59 1.39
C LEU A 62 3.16 -11.38 0.22
N LEU A 63 2.06 -10.65 0.43
CA LEU A 63 1.13 -10.35 -0.65
C LEU A 63 1.78 -9.47 -1.72
N ALA A 64 2.60 -8.50 -1.32
CA ALA A 64 3.33 -7.64 -2.25
C ALA A 64 4.34 -8.43 -3.11
N ILE A 65 5.04 -9.40 -2.51
CA ILE A 65 5.95 -10.31 -3.23
C ILE A 65 5.17 -11.19 -4.19
N GLU A 66 4.05 -11.78 -3.75
CA GLU A 66 3.23 -12.67 -4.58
C GLU A 66 2.62 -11.93 -5.79
N LEU A 67 2.12 -10.71 -5.58
CA LEU A 67 1.62 -9.86 -6.66
C LEU A 67 2.75 -9.43 -7.60
N LEU A 68 3.94 -9.12 -7.09
CA LEU A 68 5.09 -8.80 -7.92
C LEU A 68 5.50 -9.98 -8.80
N SER A 69 5.46 -11.22 -8.29
CA SER A 69 5.69 -12.43 -9.09
C SER A 69 4.66 -12.62 -10.20
N MET A 70 3.48 -12.00 -10.10
CA MET A 70 2.46 -11.96 -11.15
C MET A 70 2.61 -10.76 -12.10
N GLY A 71 3.67 -9.95 -11.98
CA GLY A 71 3.83 -8.73 -12.78
C GLY A 71 2.93 -7.56 -12.33
N VAL A 72 2.38 -7.64 -11.11
CA VAL A 72 1.53 -6.60 -10.52
C VAL A 72 2.34 -5.80 -9.51
N TYR A 73 2.46 -4.50 -9.77
CA TYR A 73 3.05 -3.56 -8.83
C TYR A 73 2.05 -3.18 -7.75
N VAL A 74 2.54 -3.03 -6.53
CA VAL A 74 1.73 -2.72 -5.36
C VAL A 74 2.19 -1.41 -4.77
N VAL A 75 1.25 -0.56 -4.38
CA VAL A 75 1.48 0.59 -3.51
C VAL A 75 0.41 0.58 -2.44
N GLY A 76 0.80 0.61 -1.17
CA GLY A 76 -0.19 0.61 -0.11
C GLY A 76 0.36 1.10 1.21
N THR A 77 -0.55 1.52 2.09
CA THR A 77 -0.17 1.83 3.47
C THR A 77 0.00 0.53 4.23
N ILE A 78 0.96 0.41 5.14
CA ILE A 78 1.23 -0.81 5.92
C ILE A 78 1.21 -0.51 7.42
N MET A 79 0.84 -1.50 8.25
CA MET A 79 1.02 -1.36 9.69
C MET A 79 2.47 -1.62 10.06
N SER A 80 3.04 -0.78 10.92
CA SER A 80 4.45 -0.87 11.33
C SER A 80 4.77 -2.09 12.19
N ASP A 81 3.77 -2.82 12.67
CA ASP A 81 3.88 -4.05 13.43
C ASP A 81 3.81 -5.31 12.56
N ARG A 82 3.68 -5.17 11.22
CA ARG A 82 3.66 -6.33 10.32
C ARG A 82 5.03 -6.98 10.20
N LEU A 83 5.03 -8.31 10.21
CA LEU A 83 6.22 -9.10 9.95
C LEU A 83 6.80 -8.79 8.57
N GLY A 84 8.12 -8.64 8.50
CA GLY A 84 8.86 -8.33 7.27
C GLY A 84 8.90 -6.85 6.89
N PHE A 85 8.20 -5.97 7.61
CA PHE A 85 8.38 -4.53 7.44
C PHE A 85 9.72 -4.10 8.02
N ASP A 86 10.46 -3.27 7.29
CA ASP A 86 11.81 -2.88 7.68
C ASP A 86 11.79 -1.96 8.93
N ILE A 87 12.54 -2.38 9.94
CA ILE A 87 12.69 -1.66 11.20
C ILE A 87 13.39 -0.31 11.03
N GLN A 88 14.22 -0.14 10.00
CA GLN A 88 14.98 1.09 9.78
C GLN A 88 14.10 2.28 9.37
N VAL A 89 12.96 2.00 8.75
CA VAL A 89 11.96 3.01 8.34
C VAL A 89 10.78 3.07 9.30
N ARG A 90 10.83 2.30 10.39
CA ARG A 90 9.74 2.27 11.37
C ARG A 90 9.84 3.49 12.28
N GLU A 91 8.87 4.38 12.15
CA GLU A 91 8.74 5.50 13.09
C GLU A 91 7.99 5.08 14.36
N HIS A 92 8.59 5.37 15.51
CA HIS A 92 8.01 5.07 16.82
C HIS A 92 7.13 6.21 17.37
N ARG A 93 7.35 7.44 16.92
CA ARG A 93 6.58 8.61 17.34
C ARG A 93 5.20 8.59 16.71
N LYS A 94 4.16 8.77 17.53
CA LYS A 94 2.76 8.81 17.05
C LYS A 94 2.41 10.10 16.30
N THR A 95 3.18 11.17 16.53
CA THR A 95 2.92 12.52 16.02
C THR A 95 4.20 13.18 15.55
N ARG A 96 4.10 13.98 14.48
CA ARG A 96 5.23 14.71 13.91
C ARG A 96 5.70 15.81 14.88
N HIS A 97 7.00 15.82 15.18
CA HIS A 97 7.61 16.93 15.93
C HIS A 97 7.69 18.20 15.07
N VAL A 98 7.57 19.39 15.67
CA VAL A 98 7.54 20.67 14.94
C VAL A 98 8.79 20.86 14.05
N ALA A 99 9.95 20.42 14.53
CA ALA A 99 11.22 20.50 13.79
C ALA A 99 11.28 19.61 12.54
N ILE A 100 10.43 18.58 12.43
CA ILE A 100 10.38 17.71 11.25
C ILE A 100 9.50 18.37 10.20
N GLN A 101 10.01 18.68 9.02
CA GLN A 101 9.21 19.27 7.96
C GLN A 101 8.09 18.31 7.53
N ARG A 102 6.85 18.80 7.46
CA ARG A 102 5.73 18.04 6.87
C ARG A 102 6.05 17.75 5.40
N GLY A 103 5.89 16.52 4.96
CA GLY A 103 6.30 16.10 3.62
C GLY A 103 7.61 15.31 3.60
N SER A 104 8.43 15.41 4.65
CA SER A 104 9.66 14.63 4.75
C SER A 104 9.35 13.13 4.82
N PHE A 105 10.27 12.32 4.32
CA PHE A 105 10.13 10.88 4.29
C PHE A 105 11.49 10.21 4.49
N LEU A 106 11.45 8.97 4.98
CA LEU A 106 12.59 8.08 5.04
C LEU A 106 12.19 6.78 4.36
N PHE A 107 13.08 6.21 3.57
CA PHE A 107 12.82 4.97 2.85
C PHE A 107 14.00 4.01 2.98
N SER A 108 13.72 2.74 2.75
CA SER A 108 14.67 1.64 2.71
C SER A 108 14.26 0.67 1.62
N ARG A 109 15.27 0.12 0.95
CA ARG A 109 15.10 -0.87 -0.10
C ARG A 109 15.37 -2.25 0.48
N SER A 110 14.51 -3.21 0.14
CA SER A 110 14.77 -4.61 0.49
C SER A 110 16.02 -5.12 -0.21
N THR A 111 16.89 -5.80 0.53
CA THR A 111 18.08 -6.47 -0.01
C THR A 111 17.75 -7.78 -0.71
N ALA A 112 16.65 -8.43 -0.32
CA ALA A 112 16.18 -9.68 -0.93
C ALA A 112 15.37 -9.43 -2.22
N VAL A 113 14.62 -8.33 -2.28
CA VAL A 113 13.77 -7.96 -3.42
C VAL A 113 14.05 -6.51 -3.78
N LEU A 114 15.00 -6.27 -4.69
CA LEU A 114 15.51 -4.92 -5.01
C LEU A 114 14.44 -3.95 -5.55
N SER A 115 13.35 -4.47 -6.11
CA SER A 115 12.22 -3.69 -6.59
C SER A 115 11.22 -3.33 -5.47
N MET A 116 11.44 -3.77 -4.24
CA MET A 116 10.58 -3.50 -3.10
C MET A 116 11.18 -2.43 -2.18
N VAL A 117 10.36 -1.43 -1.84
CA VAL A 117 10.75 -0.30 -1.00
C VAL A 117 9.71 -0.14 0.11
N ALA A 118 10.21 0.05 1.32
CA ALA A 118 9.42 0.45 2.47
C ALA A 118 9.78 1.89 2.82
N PHE A 119 8.80 2.71 3.19
CA PHE A 119 9.07 4.08 3.59
C PHE A 119 8.01 4.60 4.54
N HIS A 120 8.33 5.64 5.30
CA HIS A 120 7.33 6.43 6.00
C HIS A 120 7.34 7.87 5.52
N TRP A 121 6.16 8.47 5.50
CA TRP A 121 5.95 9.86 5.12
C TRP A 121 5.33 10.64 6.27
N TRP A 122 5.83 11.85 6.49
CA TRP A 122 5.42 12.71 7.59
C TRP A 122 4.27 13.65 7.22
N ASP A 123 3.10 13.40 7.79
CA ASP A 123 1.99 14.34 7.82
C ASP A 123 1.80 14.93 9.24
N CYS A 124 0.59 14.92 9.81
CA CYS A 124 0.41 15.10 11.25
C CYS A 124 0.88 13.87 12.06
N LYS A 125 0.76 12.68 11.45
CA LYS A 125 1.20 11.38 11.97
C LYS A 125 2.09 10.71 10.91
N PRO A 126 2.98 9.79 11.28
CA PRO A 126 3.73 9.04 10.28
C PRO A 126 2.78 8.09 9.56
N VAL A 127 2.93 8.00 8.24
CA VAL A 127 2.20 7.03 7.40
C VAL A 127 3.23 6.11 6.77
N ASN A 128 3.16 4.83 7.11
CA ASN A 128 4.06 3.81 6.55
C ASN A 128 3.48 3.27 5.25
N TYR A 129 4.35 3.08 4.27
CA TYR A 129 4.05 2.58 2.95
C TYR A 129 4.95 1.42 2.60
N LEU A 130 4.40 0.53 1.77
CA LEU A 130 5.12 -0.52 1.08
C LEU A 130 4.83 -0.38 -0.41
N CYS A 131 5.86 -0.42 -1.24
CA CYS A 131 5.69 -0.46 -2.69
C CYS A 131 6.62 -1.45 -3.39
N THR A 132 6.17 -1.94 -4.55
CA THR A 132 6.97 -2.75 -5.47
C THR A 132 7.04 -2.08 -6.84
N GLY A 133 8.16 -2.25 -7.55
CA GLY A 133 8.41 -1.66 -8.86
C GLY A 133 8.73 -0.16 -8.86
N SER A 134 9.01 0.44 -7.71
CA SER A 134 9.28 1.88 -7.63
C SER A 134 10.69 2.24 -8.12
N ALA A 135 10.79 3.22 -9.01
CA ALA A 135 12.04 3.91 -9.28
C ALA A 135 12.45 4.70 -8.02
N MET A 136 13.71 4.57 -7.58
CA MET A 136 14.20 5.26 -6.38
C MET A 136 14.79 6.63 -6.69
N THR A 137 14.12 7.37 -7.55
CA THR A 137 14.47 8.78 -7.80
C THR A 137 13.61 9.64 -6.90
N ILE A 138 14.25 10.34 -5.96
CA ILE A 138 13.56 11.28 -5.08
C ILE A 138 12.99 12.40 -5.95
N SER A 139 11.68 12.63 -5.82
CA SER A 139 11.01 13.80 -6.36
C SER A 139 10.12 14.40 -5.27
N SER A 140 9.88 15.70 -5.35
CA SER A 140 8.98 16.39 -4.42
C SER A 140 7.96 17.19 -5.22
N ILE A 141 6.71 17.15 -4.76
CA ILE A 141 5.62 17.96 -5.30
C ILE A 141 5.14 18.84 -4.14
N GLN A 142 5.26 20.15 -4.29
CA GLN A 142 4.72 21.07 -3.30
C GLN A 142 3.20 21.11 -3.42
N ARG A 143 2.50 21.08 -2.27
CA ARG A 143 1.05 21.35 -2.27
C ARG A 143 0.83 22.81 -2.63
N ASN A 144 -0.18 23.08 -3.47
CA ASN A 144 -0.71 24.42 -3.62
C ASN A 144 -1.29 24.86 -2.28
N VAL A 145 -0.56 25.72 -1.57
CA VAL A 145 -1.08 26.38 -0.37
C VAL A 145 -2.01 27.48 -0.86
N LYS A 146 -3.26 27.48 -0.38
CA LYS A 146 -4.19 28.58 -0.62
C LYS A 146 -3.52 29.86 -0.12
N ARG A 147 -3.26 30.84 -0.99
CA ARG A 147 -2.72 32.14 -0.55
C ARG A 147 -3.70 32.71 0.46
N VAL A 148 -3.23 32.90 1.70
CA VAL A 148 -3.93 33.74 2.66
C VAL A 148 -3.45 35.16 2.35
N ASP A 149 -4.34 35.99 1.81
CA ASP A 149 -4.01 37.38 1.53
C ASP A 149 -3.64 38.10 2.84
N PRO A 150 -2.52 38.85 2.90
CA PRO A 150 -2.09 39.51 4.13
C PRO A 150 -2.95 40.70 4.58
N MET A 151 -4.11 40.97 3.98
CA MET A 151 -4.82 42.25 4.15
C MET A 151 -6.32 42.05 4.38
N SER A 152 -6.71 41.67 5.60
CA SER A 152 -8.07 41.91 6.11
C SER A 152 -8.10 42.40 7.56
N GLY A 153 -7.06 43.13 7.97
CA GLY A 153 -7.00 43.80 9.28
C GLY A 153 -6.82 45.30 9.13
N ARG A 154 -7.85 46.04 8.67
CA ARG A 154 -8.04 47.48 8.95
C ARG A 154 -9.41 47.95 8.44
N ARG A 155 -10.26 48.32 9.40
CA ARG A 155 -11.51 49.15 9.43
C ARG A 155 -12.34 48.51 10.56
N GLN A 156 -12.57 49.13 11.70
CA GLN A 156 -12.91 50.53 12.00
C GLN A 156 -12.13 51.06 13.20
#